data_AF-A0A484Z1E7-F1
#
_entry.id   AF-A0A484Z1E7-F1
#
_cell.length_a   1.000
_cell.length_b   1.000
_cell.length_c   1.000
_cell.angle_alpha   90.00
_cell.angle_beta   90.00
_cell.angle_gamma   90.00
#
_symmetry.space_group_name_H-M   'P 1'
#
loop_
_entity.id
_entity.type
_entity.pdbx_description
1 polymer ?
#
loop_
_entity_poly.entity_id
_entity_poly.type
_entity_poly.pdbx_seq_one_letter_code
_entity_poly.pdbx_strand_id
1 'polypeptide(L)'
;MTLSTSHHIREQFEHCLAVIRQASVEILLLLNVHVSEGKDPRWFLEQLDSARLAQGGWTGVAKQLNLNDAEMSEFTLQLRLLQQRVPQYESGQDVSENQLIAAMRFVTTLEHLRLQQPLLTYSTDLMPGSEQQQQQAHKQVRAIELMIKGLIQQAWPDPTRLNNHLKTLFNADRVRRWLKMGEINDVLSGMMFSELAQMLVDKREFSRYYASLFNDPMMLTLLVEPRKTLQTFLEDIRQIRNNITVQQALSPAQIQLLDNYYSQITRPVQRAFEEGRTRINPAGLMAVDAAGLHAFWENAQKMDRITGGDLFEVRDTIEKPTQRAPRSPEQREQLISGALWGAVGVMVIAIVVGGFWLVTAANLSRPRHAPPSRPRRRKCAKPVLARDANADGRHLGRE
;
A
#
# COMPACT_ATOMS: atom_id res chain seq x y z
N MET A 1 -29.24 11.58 -27.63
CA MET A 1 -28.52 10.72 -26.66
C MET A 1 -27.55 11.48 -25.76
N THR A 2 -27.19 12.74 -26.05
CA THR A 2 -26.27 13.57 -25.23
C THR A 2 -26.93 14.26 -24.02
N LEU A 3 -28.21 14.66 -24.14
CA LEU A 3 -28.98 15.28 -23.05
C LEU A 3 -29.22 14.34 -21.85
N SER A 4 -29.36 13.04 -22.11
CA SER A 4 -29.56 12.04 -21.05
C SER A 4 -28.29 11.77 -20.26
N THR A 5 -27.12 11.78 -20.92
CA THR A 5 -25.82 11.60 -20.26
C THR A 5 -25.41 12.83 -19.46
N SER A 6 -25.66 14.05 -19.99
CA SER A 6 -25.35 15.28 -19.23
C SER A 6 -26.24 15.42 -17.99
N HIS A 7 -27.52 15.04 -18.10
CA HIS A 7 -28.42 15.02 -16.94
C HIS A 7 -27.93 14.06 -15.85
N HIS A 8 -27.53 12.84 -16.24
CA HIS A 8 -27.06 11.83 -15.30
C HIS A 8 -25.76 12.25 -14.59
N ILE A 9 -24.78 12.81 -15.34
CA ILE A 9 -23.53 13.33 -14.77
C ILE A 9 -23.81 14.44 -13.74
N ARG A 10 -24.73 15.35 -14.07
CA ARG A 10 -25.11 16.45 -13.17
C ARG A 10 -25.75 15.92 -11.88
N GLU A 11 -26.71 15.01 -12.00
CA GLU A 11 -27.41 14.42 -10.86
C GLU A 11 -26.44 13.69 -9.91
N GLN A 12 -25.55 12.87 -10.46
CA GLN A 12 -24.52 12.19 -9.67
C GLN A 12 -23.58 13.18 -8.98
N PHE A 13 -23.19 14.24 -9.67
CA PHE A 13 -22.32 15.26 -9.12
C PHE A 13 -22.98 16.06 -7.99
N GLU A 14 -24.24 16.46 -8.15
CA GLU A 14 -25.01 17.14 -7.11
C GLU A 14 -25.16 16.26 -5.87
N HIS A 15 -25.35 14.95 -6.05
CA HIS A 15 -25.34 13.99 -4.95
C HIS A 15 -23.99 13.92 -4.24
N CYS A 16 -22.88 13.85 -4.99
CA CYS A 16 -21.54 13.90 -4.39
C CYS A 16 -21.34 15.18 -3.57
N LEU A 17 -21.76 16.34 -4.09
CA LEU A 17 -21.65 17.60 -3.34
C LEU A 17 -22.52 17.61 -2.08
N ALA A 18 -23.71 17.01 -2.10
CA ALA A 18 -24.55 16.88 -0.92
C ALA A 18 -23.86 16.04 0.18
N VAL A 19 -23.28 14.89 -0.20
CA VAL A 19 -22.49 14.05 0.71
C VAL A 19 -21.30 14.83 1.29
N ILE A 20 -20.56 15.55 0.45
CA ILE A 20 -19.39 16.33 0.87
C ILE A 20 -19.80 17.45 1.84
N ARG A 21 -20.93 18.14 1.58
CA ARG A 21 -21.49 19.16 2.47
C ARG A 21 -21.84 18.58 3.83
N GLN A 22 -22.55 17.45 3.86
CA GLN A 22 -22.91 16.78 5.11
C GLN A 22 -21.66 16.36 5.88
N ALA A 23 -20.73 15.67 5.22
CA ALA A 23 -19.49 15.22 5.84
C ALA A 23 -18.65 16.38 6.38
N SER A 24 -18.60 17.50 5.66
CA SER A 24 -17.85 18.68 6.11
C SER A 24 -18.33 19.22 7.45
N VAL A 25 -19.64 19.23 7.71
CA VAL A 25 -20.20 19.70 8.99
C VAL A 25 -19.79 18.78 10.13
N GLU A 26 -19.91 17.46 9.94
CA GLU A 26 -19.56 16.47 10.97
C GLU A 26 -18.05 16.46 11.26
N ILE A 27 -17.22 16.54 10.22
CA ILE A 27 -15.76 16.64 10.34
C ILE A 27 -15.37 17.91 11.11
N LEU A 28 -15.94 19.06 10.74
CA LEU A 28 -15.64 20.32 11.41
C LEU A 28 -16.10 20.32 12.88
N LEU A 29 -17.25 19.72 13.17
CA LEU A 29 -17.73 19.54 14.54
C LEU A 29 -16.74 18.72 15.39
N LEU A 30 -16.23 17.60 14.86
CA LEU A 30 -15.19 16.81 15.54
C LEU A 30 -13.90 17.60 15.78
N LEU A 31 -13.60 18.57 14.92
CA LEU A 31 -12.47 19.47 15.05
C LEU A 31 -12.74 20.70 15.94
N ASN A 32 -13.89 20.72 16.65
CA ASN A 32 -14.38 21.81 17.50
C ASN A 32 -14.74 23.11 16.75
N VAL A 33 -14.99 23.02 15.44
CA VAL A 33 -15.46 24.13 14.61
C VAL A 33 -16.97 23.99 14.41
N HIS A 34 -17.74 24.90 15.01
CA HIS A 34 -19.20 24.86 14.98
C HIS A 34 -19.72 25.60 13.76
N VAL A 35 -20.38 24.87 12.86
CA VAL A 35 -20.98 25.38 11.62
C VAL A 35 -22.41 24.86 11.48
N SER A 36 -23.32 25.70 11.00
CA SER A 36 -24.73 25.33 10.84
C SER A 36 -25.00 24.55 9.55
N GLU A 37 -24.23 24.79 8.50
CA GLU A 37 -24.40 24.18 7.18
C GLU A 37 -23.06 24.03 6.45
N GLY A 38 -22.95 22.98 5.63
CA GLY A 38 -21.82 22.78 4.73
C GLY A 38 -22.01 23.53 3.42
N LYS A 39 -20.94 24.12 2.87
CA LYS A 39 -20.99 24.94 1.65
C LYS A 39 -20.23 24.30 0.48
N ASP A 40 -19.44 25.09 -0.25
CA ASP A 40 -18.64 24.61 -1.36
C ASP A 40 -17.30 24.01 -0.88
N PRO A 41 -16.60 23.23 -1.72
CA PRO A 41 -15.31 22.63 -1.34
C PRO A 41 -14.26 23.65 -0.91
N ARG A 42 -14.32 24.87 -1.48
CA ARG A 42 -13.47 25.99 -1.09
C ARG A 42 -13.70 26.37 0.36
N TRP A 43 -14.95 26.62 0.75
CA TRP A 43 -15.29 26.91 2.13
C TRP A 43 -14.84 25.81 3.08
N PHE A 44 -15.03 24.53 2.71
CA PHE A 44 -14.61 23.42 3.56
C PHE A 44 -13.10 23.45 3.80
N LEU A 45 -12.30 23.69 2.76
CA LEU A 45 -10.85 23.81 2.88
C LEU A 45 -10.45 24.99 3.79
N GLU A 46 -11.10 26.15 3.67
CA GLU A 46 -10.85 27.32 4.51
C GLU A 46 -11.17 27.06 6.01
N GLN A 47 -12.26 26.35 6.29
CA GLN A 47 -12.60 25.94 7.66
C GLN A 47 -11.63 24.90 8.22
N LEU A 48 -11.18 23.96 7.40
CA LEU A 48 -10.18 22.96 7.79
C LEU A 48 -8.83 23.61 8.10
N ASP A 49 -8.42 24.61 7.33
CA ASP A 49 -7.22 25.40 7.60
C ASP A 49 -7.35 26.22 8.90
N SER A 50 -8.55 26.72 9.21
CA SER A 50 -8.83 27.40 10.48
C SER A 50 -8.73 26.42 11.66
N ALA A 51 -9.29 25.22 11.53
CA ALA A 51 -9.15 24.14 12.51
C ALA A 51 -7.68 23.73 12.72
N ARG A 52 -6.91 23.64 11.64
CA ARG A 52 -5.47 23.36 11.67
C ARG A 52 -4.70 24.37 12.51
N LEU A 53 -4.99 25.67 12.34
CA LEU A 53 -4.36 26.72 13.13
C LEU A 53 -4.74 26.60 14.61
N ALA A 54 -6.01 26.33 14.92
CA ALA A 54 -6.50 26.16 16.29
C ALA A 54 -5.88 24.93 16.99
N GLN A 55 -5.62 23.84 16.26
CA GLN A 55 -5.07 22.60 16.80
C GLN A 55 -3.53 22.53 16.76
N GLY A 56 -2.84 23.61 16.39
CA GLY A 56 -1.39 23.69 16.39
C GLY A 56 -0.70 22.97 15.22
N GLY A 57 -1.42 22.64 14.16
CA GLY A 57 -0.90 22.03 12.93
C GLY A 57 -1.70 20.83 12.42
N TRP A 58 -1.27 20.28 11.29
CA TRP A 58 -1.92 19.11 10.67
C TRP A 58 -1.87 17.86 11.53
N THR A 59 -0.87 17.73 12.42
CA THR A 59 -0.75 16.60 13.35
C THR A 59 -1.86 16.57 14.39
N GLY A 60 -2.38 17.74 14.80
CA GLY A 60 -3.55 17.82 15.69
C GLY A 60 -4.82 17.34 14.98
N VAL A 61 -5.06 17.88 13.78
CA VAL A 61 -6.20 17.51 12.94
C VAL A 61 -6.19 16.01 12.61
N ALA A 62 -5.03 15.47 12.20
CA ALA A 62 -4.86 14.07 11.87
C ALA A 62 -5.19 13.15 13.05
N LYS A 63 -4.73 13.49 14.26
CA LYS A 63 -5.07 12.73 15.48
C LYS A 63 -6.57 12.71 15.75
N GLN A 64 -7.24 13.85 15.58
CA GLN A 64 -8.68 13.95 15.83
C GLN A 64 -9.51 13.21 14.77
N LEU A 65 -9.01 13.13 13.54
CA LEU A 65 -9.63 12.36 12.44
C LEU A 65 -9.17 10.90 12.38
N ASN A 66 -8.30 10.48 13.30
CA ASN A 66 -7.67 9.15 13.30
C ASN A 66 -6.98 8.79 11.97
N LEU A 67 -6.28 9.77 11.38
CA LEU A 67 -5.48 9.60 10.16
C LEU A 67 -3.99 9.64 10.50
N ASN A 68 -3.18 8.87 9.78
CA ASN A 68 -1.73 9.02 9.79
C ASN A 68 -1.27 10.18 8.89
N ASP A 69 0.02 10.53 8.94
CA ASP A 69 0.56 11.69 8.19
C ASP A 69 0.38 11.56 6.66
N ALA A 70 0.48 10.34 6.12
CA ALA A 70 0.29 10.07 4.70
C ALA A 70 -1.19 10.21 4.31
N GLU A 71 -2.09 9.61 5.09
CA GLU A 71 -3.55 9.70 4.88
C GLU A 71 -4.04 11.15 5.00
N MET A 72 -3.55 11.92 5.96
CA MET A 72 -3.88 13.34 6.09
C MET A 72 -3.37 14.16 4.89
N SER A 73 -2.17 13.84 4.40
CA SER A 73 -1.61 14.48 3.20
C SER A 73 -2.44 14.16 1.96
N GLU A 74 -2.86 12.91 1.79
CA GLU A 74 -3.73 12.49 0.70
C GLU A 74 -5.11 13.18 0.80
N PHE A 75 -5.73 13.17 1.99
CA PHE A 75 -7.01 13.82 2.24
C PHE A 75 -7.00 15.29 1.80
N THR A 76 -5.99 16.05 2.24
CA THR A 76 -5.87 17.47 1.88
C THR A 76 -5.56 17.70 0.40
N LEU A 77 -4.79 16.81 -0.22
CA LEU A 77 -4.50 16.87 -1.65
C LEU A 77 -5.76 16.63 -2.49
N GLN A 78 -6.57 15.63 -2.12
CA GLN A 78 -7.83 15.33 -2.82
C GLN A 78 -8.84 16.47 -2.65
N LEU A 79 -8.97 17.04 -1.44
CA LEU A 79 -9.83 18.21 -1.21
C LEU A 79 -9.38 19.42 -2.03
N ARG A 80 -8.05 19.65 -2.13
CA ARG A 80 -7.51 20.74 -2.96
C ARG A 80 -7.78 20.52 -4.45
N LEU A 81 -7.63 19.29 -4.94
CA LEU A 81 -7.98 18.96 -6.33
C LEU A 81 -9.46 19.21 -6.60
N LEU A 82 -10.34 18.79 -5.67
CA LEU A 82 -11.76 19.06 -5.76
C LEU A 82 -12.05 20.57 -5.82
N GLN A 83 -11.45 21.36 -4.92
CA GLN A 83 -11.60 22.81 -4.92
C GLN A 83 -11.12 23.47 -6.22
N GLN A 84 -10.04 22.97 -6.81
CA GLN A 84 -9.54 23.47 -8.11
C GLN A 84 -10.49 23.14 -9.26
N ARG A 85 -11.13 21.98 -9.22
CA ARG A 85 -12.07 21.53 -10.27
C ARG A 85 -13.48 22.08 -10.07
N VAL A 86 -13.85 22.40 -8.83
CA VAL A 86 -15.17 22.91 -8.43
C VAL A 86 -14.99 24.18 -7.58
N PRO A 87 -14.54 25.30 -8.19
CA PRO A 87 -14.29 26.53 -7.43
C PRO A 87 -15.58 27.20 -6.94
N GLN A 88 -16.62 27.20 -7.78
CA GLN A 88 -17.98 27.66 -7.47
C GLN A 88 -18.95 26.79 -8.27
N TYR A 89 -20.04 26.35 -7.64
CA TYR A 89 -21.10 25.59 -8.30
C TYR A 89 -22.46 26.04 -7.80
N GLU A 90 -23.34 26.37 -8.73
CA GLU A 90 -24.76 26.62 -8.48
C GLU A 90 -25.57 25.48 -9.08
N SER A 91 -26.62 25.05 -8.38
CA SER A 91 -27.45 23.92 -8.83
C SER A 91 -28.03 24.17 -10.22
N GLY A 92 -28.01 23.14 -11.06
CA GLY A 92 -28.47 23.21 -12.44
C GLY A 92 -27.40 23.62 -13.47
N GLN A 93 -26.22 24.11 -13.04
CA GLN A 93 -25.09 24.35 -13.95
C GLN A 93 -24.63 23.04 -14.62
N ASP A 94 -24.10 23.15 -15.85
CA ASP A 94 -23.51 22.02 -16.56
C ASP A 94 -22.25 21.53 -15.82
N VAL A 95 -22.11 20.20 -15.78
CA VAL A 95 -21.03 19.53 -15.05
C VAL A 95 -20.18 18.73 -16.03
N SER A 96 -18.86 18.95 -15.96
CA SER A 96 -17.89 18.16 -16.70
C SER A 96 -17.59 16.82 -16.03
N GLU A 97 -17.17 15.83 -16.81
CA GLU A 97 -16.72 14.53 -16.30
C GLU A 97 -15.60 14.67 -15.26
N ASN A 98 -14.66 15.60 -15.46
CA ASN A 98 -13.57 15.85 -14.50
C ASN A 98 -14.07 16.40 -13.15
N GLN A 99 -15.14 17.19 -13.14
CA GLN A 99 -15.77 17.65 -11.90
C GLN A 99 -16.42 16.49 -11.15
N LEU A 100 -17.15 15.63 -11.87
CA LEU A 100 -17.73 14.41 -11.32
C LEU A 100 -16.65 13.50 -10.73
N ILE A 101 -15.58 13.23 -11.49
CA ILE A 101 -14.47 12.40 -11.02
C ILE A 101 -13.85 13.01 -9.76
N ALA A 102 -13.54 14.30 -9.75
CA ALA A 102 -12.93 14.93 -8.57
C ALA A 102 -13.83 14.84 -7.33
N ALA A 103 -15.15 15.05 -7.49
CA ALA A 103 -16.11 14.94 -6.40
C ALA A 103 -16.24 13.50 -5.90
N MET A 104 -16.38 12.53 -6.82
CA MET A 104 -16.53 11.12 -6.48
C MET A 104 -15.28 10.54 -5.81
N ARG A 105 -14.08 10.95 -6.26
CA ARG A 105 -12.81 10.61 -5.58
C ARG A 105 -12.82 11.08 -4.13
N PHE A 106 -13.20 12.32 -3.90
CA PHE A 106 -13.28 12.84 -2.54
C PHE A 106 -14.37 12.13 -1.70
N VAL A 107 -15.49 11.73 -2.29
CA VAL A 107 -16.48 10.87 -1.61
C VAL A 107 -15.85 9.54 -1.18
N THR A 108 -15.05 8.87 -2.02
CA THR A 108 -14.36 7.64 -1.60
C THR A 108 -13.33 7.88 -0.50
N THR A 109 -12.68 9.06 -0.45
CA THR A 109 -11.85 9.47 0.70
C THR A 109 -12.68 9.62 1.97
N LEU A 110 -13.88 10.20 1.87
CA LEU A 110 -14.79 10.34 3.00
C LEU A 110 -15.27 8.95 3.49
N GLU A 111 -15.57 8.02 2.58
CA GLU A 111 -15.89 6.63 2.95
C GLU A 111 -14.76 6.00 3.77
N HIS A 112 -13.52 6.15 3.33
CA HIS A 112 -12.35 5.67 4.07
C HIS A 112 -12.21 6.37 5.43
N LEU A 113 -12.34 7.70 5.47
CA LEU A 113 -12.27 8.47 6.72
C LEU A 113 -13.33 8.01 7.73
N ARG A 114 -14.56 7.73 7.29
CA ARG A 114 -15.63 7.22 8.15
C ARG A 114 -15.29 5.85 8.75
N LEU A 115 -14.56 5.00 8.02
CA LEU A 115 -14.07 3.72 8.56
C LEU A 115 -13.00 3.93 9.65
N GLN A 116 -12.15 4.95 9.50
CA GLN A 116 -11.10 5.27 10.48
C GLN A 116 -11.64 6.01 11.71
N GLN A 117 -12.69 6.82 11.56
CA GLN A 117 -13.26 7.62 12.63
C GLN A 117 -14.75 7.31 12.83
N PRO A 118 -15.10 6.35 13.71
CA PRO A 118 -16.48 5.88 13.93
C PRO A 118 -17.46 6.93 14.47
N LEU A 119 -16.96 8.08 14.95
CA LEU A 119 -17.80 9.20 15.38
C LEU A 119 -18.47 9.93 14.19
N LEU A 120 -17.97 9.70 12.97
CA LEU A 120 -18.57 10.24 11.75
C LEU A 120 -19.72 9.33 11.30
N THR A 121 -20.88 9.93 11.03
CA THR A 121 -22.14 9.24 10.77
C THR A 121 -22.81 9.62 9.45
N TYR A 122 -22.22 10.55 8.69
CA TYR A 122 -22.73 10.95 7.37
C TYR A 122 -22.92 9.74 6.46
N SER A 123 -23.98 9.80 5.64
CA SER A 123 -24.26 8.77 4.64
C SER A 123 -23.50 9.07 3.36
N THR A 124 -22.92 8.02 2.79
CA THR A 124 -22.37 8.02 1.43
C THR A 124 -23.20 7.16 0.50
N ASP A 125 -24.43 6.81 0.92
CA ASP A 125 -25.30 5.88 0.20
C ASP A 125 -25.64 6.47 -1.17
N LEU A 126 -24.93 5.98 -2.16
CA LEU A 126 -25.37 5.91 -3.53
C LEU A 126 -26.21 4.63 -3.66
N MET A 127 -27.17 4.58 -4.59
CA MET A 127 -27.96 3.37 -4.81
C MET A 127 -27.03 2.14 -4.91
N PRO A 128 -27.25 1.08 -4.10
CA PRO A 128 -26.35 -0.05 -4.04
C PRO A 128 -26.19 -0.64 -5.44
N GLY A 129 -24.94 -0.84 -5.84
CA GLY A 129 -24.63 -1.39 -7.15
C GLY A 129 -25.28 -2.77 -7.31
N SER A 130 -25.93 -3.00 -8.45
CA SER A 130 -26.48 -4.32 -8.76
C SER A 130 -25.36 -5.36 -8.85
N GLU A 131 -25.68 -6.65 -8.68
CA GLU A 131 -24.69 -7.72 -8.88
C GLU A 131 -24.04 -7.66 -10.28
N GLN A 132 -24.82 -7.21 -11.27
CA GLN A 132 -24.32 -6.98 -12.63
C GLN A 132 -23.26 -5.87 -12.68
N GLN A 133 -23.45 -4.78 -11.93
CA GLN A 133 -22.46 -3.70 -11.83
C GLN A 133 -21.21 -4.14 -11.08
N GLN A 134 -21.34 -4.93 -10.01
CA GLN A 134 -20.19 -5.54 -9.34
C GLN A 134 -19.39 -6.42 -10.31
N GLN A 135 -20.06 -7.33 -11.04
CA GLN A 135 -19.40 -8.17 -12.03
C GLN A 135 -18.74 -7.36 -13.16
N GLN A 136 -19.39 -6.28 -13.62
CA GLN A 136 -18.82 -5.39 -14.62
C GLN A 136 -17.54 -4.72 -14.11
N ALA A 137 -17.53 -4.23 -12.86
CA ALA A 137 -16.34 -3.67 -12.23
C ALA A 137 -15.19 -4.69 -12.18
N HIS A 138 -15.48 -5.94 -11.84
CA HIS A 138 -14.49 -7.02 -11.83
C HIS A 138 -13.90 -7.25 -13.23
N LYS A 139 -14.72 -7.18 -14.29
CA LYS A 139 -14.26 -7.29 -15.68
C LYS A 139 -13.38 -6.10 -16.07
N GLN A 140 -13.74 -4.88 -15.67
CA GLN A 140 -12.98 -3.67 -15.99
C GLN A 140 -11.58 -3.70 -15.37
N VAL A 141 -11.45 -4.03 -14.08
CA VAL A 141 -10.12 -4.14 -13.44
C VAL A 141 -9.26 -5.20 -14.13
N ARG A 142 -9.83 -6.37 -14.41
CA ARG A 142 -9.14 -7.43 -15.16
C ARG A 142 -8.70 -6.95 -16.54
N ALA A 143 -9.58 -6.30 -17.29
CA ALA A 143 -9.28 -5.83 -18.63
C ALA A 143 -8.19 -4.77 -18.63
N ILE A 144 -8.17 -3.86 -17.65
CA ILE A 144 -7.09 -2.89 -17.46
C ILE A 144 -5.77 -3.61 -17.16
N GLU A 145 -5.74 -4.56 -16.23
CA GLU A 145 -4.52 -5.31 -15.91
C GLU A 145 -3.95 -6.05 -17.15
N LEU A 146 -4.83 -6.74 -17.90
CA LEU A 146 -4.43 -7.45 -19.12
C LEU A 146 -4.01 -6.50 -20.24
N MET A 147 -4.65 -5.33 -20.34
CA MET A 147 -4.26 -4.30 -21.30
C MET A 147 -2.85 -3.80 -20.98
N ILE A 148 -2.54 -3.50 -19.72
CA ILE A 148 -1.21 -3.08 -19.29
C ILE A 148 -0.18 -4.16 -19.62
N LYS A 149 -0.46 -5.43 -19.28
CA LYS A 149 0.42 -6.57 -19.62
C LYS A 149 0.67 -6.65 -21.12
N GLY A 150 -0.38 -6.55 -21.93
CA GLY A 150 -0.29 -6.56 -23.39
C GLY A 150 0.52 -5.40 -23.96
N LEU A 151 0.34 -4.18 -23.45
CA LEU A 151 1.12 -3.02 -23.87
C LEU A 151 2.61 -3.19 -23.55
N ILE A 152 2.95 -3.71 -22.37
CA ILE A 152 4.33 -4.01 -21.99
C ILE A 152 4.93 -5.08 -22.90
N GLN A 153 4.20 -6.17 -23.18
CA GLN A 153 4.65 -7.23 -24.09
C GLN A 153 4.81 -6.73 -25.53
N GLN A 154 3.98 -5.80 -25.99
CA GLN A 154 4.15 -5.18 -27.30
C GLN A 154 5.41 -4.30 -27.37
N ALA A 155 5.71 -3.56 -26.30
CA ALA A 155 6.93 -2.75 -26.21
C ALA A 155 8.21 -3.61 -26.08
N TRP A 156 8.09 -4.78 -25.44
CA TRP A 156 9.17 -5.70 -25.15
C TRP A 156 8.83 -7.15 -25.56
N PRO A 157 8.83 -7.47 -26.87
CA PRO A 157 8.36 -8.76 -27.38
C PRO A 157 9.31 -9.93 -27.09
N ASP A 158 10.59 -9.65 -26.79
CA ASP A 158 11.58 -10.67 -26.41
C ASP A 158 11.60 -10.80 -24.89
N PRO A 159 11.17 -11.96 -24.32
CA PRO A 159 11.13 -12.18 -22.87
C PRO A 159 12.49 -12.02 -22.19
N THR A 160 13.59 -12.36 -22.87
CA THR A 160 14.93 -12.23 -22.30
C THR A 160 15.33 -10.76 -22.18
N ARG A 161 15.00 -9.95 -23.20
CA ARG A 161 15.22 -8.49 -23.16
C ARG A 161 14.34 -7.82 -22.13
N LEU A 162 13.07 -8.20 -22.05
CA LEU A 162 12.15 -7.71 -21.01
C LEU A 162 12.71 -8.00 -19.61
N ASN A 163 13.10 -9.24 -19.35
CA ASN A 163 13.69 -9.64 -18.07
C ASN A 163 14.94 -8.82 -17.73
N ASN A 164 15.83 -8.60 -18.71
CA ASN A 164 17.03 -7.80 -18.48
C ASN A 164 16.70 -6.32 -18.24
N HIS A 165 15.75 -5.75 -18.97
CA HIS A 165 15.26 -4.39 -18.75
C HIS A 165 14.65 -4.24 -17.35
N LEU A 166 13.76 -5.13 -16.95
CA LEU A 166 13.16 -5.16 -15.62
C LEU A 166 14.20 -5.27 -14.50
N LYS A 167 15.29 -6.03 -14.70
CA LYS A 167 16.40 -6.09 -13.71
C LYS A 167 17.06 -4.73 -13.53
N THR A 168 17.14 -3.91 -14.59
CA THR A 168 17.72 -2.56 -14.50
C THR A 168 16.79 -1.57 -13.81
N LEU A 169 15.47 -1.73 -13.98
CA LEU A 169 14.46 -0.85 -13.39
C LEU A 169 14.19 -1.22 -11.92
N PHE A 170 13.89 -2.48 -11.64
CA PHE A 170 13.34 -2.94 -10.36
C PHE A 170 14.30 -3.75 -9.49
N ASN A 171 15.53 -4.01 -9.97
CA ASN A 171 16.53 -4.93 -9.42
C ASN A 171 16.32 -6.42 -9.74
N ALA A 172 17.42 -7.17 -9.70
CA ALA A 172 17.44 -8.58 -10.08
C ALA A 172 16.75 -9.52 -9.08
N ASP A 173 16.64 -9.13 -7.80
CA ASP A 173 15.99 -9.94 -6.79
C ASP A 173 14.47 -9.91 -6.94
N ARG A 174 13.89 -8.74 -7.28
CA ARG A 174 12.47 -8.62 -7.62
C ARG A 174 12.12 -9.45 -8.85
N VAL A 175 12.90 -9.32 -9.92
CA VAL A 175 12.66 -10.10 -11.14
C VAL A 175 12.75 -11.61 -10.89
N ARG A 176 13.72 -12.06 -10.07
CA ARG A 176 13.79 -13.47 -9.66
C ARG A 176 12.55 -13.92 -8.88
N ARG A 177 11.98 -13.05 -8.04
CA ARG A 177 10.74 -13.33 -7.31
C ARG A 177 9.55 -13.43 -8.26
N TRP A 178 9.39 -12.48 -9.18
CA TRP A 178 8.31 -12.50 -10.17
C TRP A 178 8.36 -13.75 -11.04
N LEU A 179 9.54 -14.13 -11.54
CA LEU A 179 9.72 -15.37 -12.31
C LEU A 179 9.43 -16.65 -11.52
N LYS A 180 9.59 -16.63 -10.19
CA LYS A 180 9.26 -17.76 -9.32
C LYS A 180 7.75 -17.88 -9.08
N MET A 181 7.05 -16.74 -9.02
CA MET A 181 5.62 -16.67 -8.71
C MET A 181 4.75 -16.74 -9.97
N GLY A 182 5.26 -16.25 -11.10
CA GLY A 182 4.59 -16.20 -12.38
C GLY A 182 4.58 -17.52 -13.14
N GLU A 183 3.83 -17.53 -14.23
CA GLU A 183 3.78 -18.58 -15.23
C GLU A 183 5.12 -18.73 -15.96
N ILE A 184 5.32 -19.92 -16.53
CA ILE A 184 6.56 -20.27 -17.23
C ILE A 184 6.76 -19.30 -18.41
N ASN A 185 7.94 -18.67 -18.44
CA ASN A 185 8.33 -17.66 -19.44
C ASN A 185 7.50 -16.36 -19.44
N ASP A 186 6.67 -16.11 -18.43
CA ASP A 186 5.95 -14.84 -18.28
C ASP A 186 6.27 -14.17 -16.94
N VAL A 187 7.22 -13.25 -16.96
CA VAL A 187 7.58 -12.44 -15.79
C VAL A 187 6.44 -11.52 -15.32
N LEU A 188 5.57 -11.07 -16.22
CA LEU A 188 4.53 -10.10 -15.90
C LEU A 188 3.39 -10.73 -15.10
N SER A 189 3.14 -12.03 -15.28
CA SER A 189 2.16 -12.78 -14.49
C SER A 189 2.49 -12.82 -13.00
N GLY A 190 3.77 -12.70 -12.62
CA GLY A 190 4.22 -12.65 -11.24
C GLY A 190 4.38 -11.24 -10.66
N MET A 191 4.11 -10.20 -11.45
CA MET A 191 4.16 -8.80 -10.99
C MET A 191 2.84 -8.38 -10.33
N MET A 192 2.93 -7.52 -9.33
CA MET A 192 1.77 -6.87 -8.72
C MET A 192 1.18 -5.81 -9.66
N PHE A 193 -0.08 -5.42 -9.43
CA PHE A 193 -0.74 -4.43 -10.27
C PHE A 193 -0.01 -3.08 -10.23
N SER A 194 0.44 -2.64 -9.05
CA SER A 194 1.23 -1.42 -8.89
C SER A 194 2.52 -1.44 -9.70
N GLU A 195 3.20 -2.59 -9.79
CA GLU A 195 4.45 -2.76 -10.53
C GLU A 195 4.21 -2.70 -12.05
N LEU A 196 3.10 -3.28 -12.52
CA LEU A 196 2.65 -3.17 -13.91
C LEU A 196 2.23 -1.74 -14.25
N ALA A 197 1.47 -1.08 -13.38
CA ALA A 197 1.05 0.30 -13.54
C ALA A 197 2.25 1.24 -13.58
N GLN A 198 3.24 1.04 -12.72
CA GLN A 198 4.51 1.80 -12.71
C GLN A 198 5.26 1.67 -14.03
N MET A 199 5.29 0.50 -14.67
CA MET A 199 5.87 0.33 -16.01
C MET A 199 5.16 1.19 -17.07
N LEU A 200 3.84 1.34 -16.96
CA LEU A 200 3.08 2.17 -17.90
C LEU A 200 3.32 3.67 -17.67
N VAL A 201 3.40 4.12 -16.41
CA VAL A 201 3.44 5.56 -16.08
C VAL A 201 4.83 6.11 -15.79
N ASP A 202 5.87 5.27 -15.71
CA ASP A 202 7.25 5.73 -15.58
C ASP A 202 7.57 6.74 -16.68
N LYS A 203 8.14 7.89 -16.30
CA LYS A 203 8.36 9.02 -17.21
C LYS A 203 9.11 8.62 -18.49
N ARG A 204 10.10 7.73 -18.40
CA ARG A 204 10.94 7.32 -19.54
C ARG A 204 10.22 6.28 -20.39
N GLU A 205 9.63 5.27 -19.75
CA GLU A 205 8.88 4.23 -20.45
C GLU A 205 7.65 4.82 -21.16
N PHE A 206 6.88 5.67 -20.47
CA PHE A 206 5.71 6.36 -21.02
C PHE A 206 6.07 7.19 -22.25
N SER A 207 7.06 8.07 -22.14
CA SER A 207 7.47 8.92 -23.26
C SER A 207 7.95 8.12 -24.46
N ARG A 208 8.57 6.96 -24.23
CA ARG A 208 9.18 6.15 -25.28
C ARG A 208 8.19 5.22 -25.98
N TYR A 209 7.26 4.62 -25.24
CA TYR A 209 6.44 3.52 -25.74
C TYR A 209 4.93 3.82 -25.76
N TYR A 210 4.44 4.68 -24.87
CA TYR A 210 3.00 4.77 -24.60
C TYR A 210 2.40 6.14 -24.93
N ALA A 211 3.19 7.22 -24.97
CA ALA A 211 2.68 8.58 -25.19
C ALA A 211 1.86 8.74 -26.47
N SER A 212 2.21 8.03 -27.55
CA SER A 212 1.46 8.07 -28.82
C SER A 212 0.08 7.38 -28.74
N LEU A 213 -0.14 6.50 -27.76
CA LEU A 213 -1.43 5.87 -27.52
C LEU A 213 -2.36 6.78 -26.71
N PHE A 214 -1.81 7.64 -25.86
CA PHE A 214 -2.54 8.51 -24.93
C PHE A 214 -2.47 9.99 -25.34
N ASN A 215 -2.54 10.28 -26.64
CA ASN A 215 -2.44 11.63 -27.21
C ASN A 215 -3.80 12.31 -27.48
N ASP A 216 -4.91 11.70 -27.07
CA ASP A 216 -6.25 12.29 -27.22
C ASP A 216 -6.42 13.47 -26.25
N PRO A 217 -6.63 14.71 -26.74
CA PRO A 217 -6.73 15.90 -25.88
C PRO A 217 -7.97 15.91 -24.99
N MET A 218 -8.96 15.06 -25.25
CA MET A 218 -10.18 14.97 -24.43
C MET A 218 -10.08 13.93 -23.31
N MET A 219 -9.10 13.03 -23.37
CA MET A 219 -8.92 11.94 -22.41
C MET A 219 -7.81 12.25 -21.42
N LEU A 220 -7.92 11.73 -20.20
CA LEU A 220 -6.90 11.87 -19.15
C LEU A 220 -6.64 13.34 -18.77
N THR A 221 -7.69 14.15 -18.69
CA THR A 221 -7.61 15.61 -18.49
C THR A 221 -7.87 16.07 -17.04
N LEU A 222 -8.03 15.12 -16.10
CA LEU A 222 -8.22 15.44 -14.67
C LEU A 222 -7.04 16.22 -14.07
N LEU A 223 -5.82 16.00 -14.57
CA LEU A 223 -4.62 16.77 -14.26
C LEU A 223 -4.05 17.36 -15.55
N VAL A 224 -3.09 18.30 -15.42
CA VAL A 224 -2.47 18.99 -16.57
C VAL A 224 -1.72 18.02 -17.48
N GLU A 225 -1.02 17.03 -16.90
CA GLU A 225 -0.28 16.02 -17.66
C GLU A 225 -1.10 14.72 -17.78
N PRO A 226 -1.38 14.20 -19.01
CA PRO A 226 -2.12 12.96 -19.19
C PRO A 226 -1.51 11.76 -18.45
N ARG A 227 -0.18 11.68 -18.42
CA ARG A 227 0.56 10.66 -17.67
C ARG A 227 0.28 10.71 -16.17
N LYS A 228 0.14 11.92 -15.60
CA LYS A 228 -0.20 12.12 -14.19
C LYS A 228 -1.64 11.72 -13.91
N THR A 229 -2.57 12.10 -14.78
CA THR A 229 -3.96 11.62 -14.69
C THR A 229 -4.02 10.09 -14.72
N LEU A 230 -3.28 9.46 -15.65
CA LEU A 230 -3.21 8.00 -15.77
C LEU A 230 -2.61 7.35 -14.50
N GLN A 231 -1.53 7.91 -13.96
CA GLN A 231 -0.96 7.46 -12.68
C GLN A 231 -2.00 7.52 -11.56
N THR A 232 -2.70 8.64 -11.44
CA THR A 232 -3.75 8.85 -10.43
C THR A 232 -4.88 7.83 -10.57
N PHE A 233 -5.37 7.58 -11.79
CA PHE A 233 -6.43 6.57 -12.00
C PHE A 233 -5.95 5.16 -11.71
N LEU A 234 -4.74 4.80 -12.09
CA LEU A 234 -4.19 3.47 -11.80
C LEU A 234 -3.95 3.25 -10.32
N GLU A 235 -3.59 4.29 -9.57
CA GLU A 235 -3.48 4.21 -8.11
C GLU A 235 -4.85 3.92 -7.46
N ASP A 236 -5.90 4.65 -7.85
CA ASP A 236 -7.25 4.39 -7.36
C ASP A 236 -7.74 2.98 -7.77
N ILE A 237 -7.45 2.54 -9.01
CA ILE A 237 -7.77 1.18 -9.49
C ILE A 237 -7.03 0.12 -8.68
N ARG A 238 -5.78 0.36 -8.25
CA ARG A 238 -5.03 -0.54 -7.37
C ARG A 238 -5.78 -0.74 -6.05
N GLN A 239 -6.28 0.34 -5.45
CA GLN A 239 -7.06 0.26 -4.21
C GLN A 239 -8.38 -0.51 -4.42
N ILE A 240 -9.11 -0.22 -5.50
CA ILE A 240 -10.33 -0.96 -5.88
C ILE A 240 -10.02 -2.45 -6.09
N ARG A 241 -8.95 -2.78 -6.81
CA ARG A 241 -8.49 -4.16 -7.04
C ARG A 241 -8.18 -4.89 -5.75
N ASN A 242 -7.56 -4.22 -4.78
CA ASN A 242 -7.26 -4.83 -3.49
C ASN A 242 -8.54 -5.21 -2.75
N ASN A 243 -9.56 -4.35 -2.74
CA ASN A 243 -10.87 -4.65 -2.15
C ASN A 243 -11.52 -5.87 -2.82
N ILE A 244 -11.51 -5.94 -4.16
CA ILE A 244 -12.02 -7.11 -4.90
C ILE A 244 -11.26 -8.38 -4.52
N THR A 245 -9.94 -8.30 -4.43
CA THR A 245 -9.07 -9.44 -4.09
C THR A 245 -9.44 -10.04 -2.73
N VAL A 246 -9.73 -9.20 -1.73
CA VAL A 246 -10.17 -9.66 -0.41
C VAL A 246 -11.68 -9.92 -0.29
N GLN A 247 -12.38 -9.99 -1.43
CA GLN A 247 -13.83 -10.27 -1.54
C GLN A 247 -14.72 -9.22 -0.86
N GLN A 248 -14.23 -7.98 -0.74
CA GLN A 248 -15.03 -6.86 -0.28
C GLN A 248 -15.86 -6.31 -1.44
N ALA A 249 -17.16 -6.11 -1.20
CA ALA A 249 -18.03 -5.45 -2.17
C ALA A 249 -17.60 -3.99 -2.37
N LEU A 250 -17.55 -3.56 -3.63
CA LEU A 250 -17.19 -2.19 -3.96
C LEU A 250 -18.33 -1.24 -3.57
N SER A 251 -17.98 -0.07 -3.03
CA SER A 251 -18.98 0.99 -2.85
C SER A 251 -19.50 1.47 -4.22
N PRO A 252 -20.71 2.02 -4.31
CA PRO A 252 -21.20 2.49 -5.59
C PRO A 252 -20.35 3.67 -6.12
N ALA A 253 -19.73 4.47 -5.24
CA ALA A 253 -18.77 5.49 -5.64
C ALA A 253 -17.56 4.89 -6.36
N GLN A 254 -17.00 3.79 -5.82
CA GLN A 254 -15.89 3.06 -6.45
C GLN A 254 -16.28 2.47 -7.82
N ILE A 255 -17.49 1.92 -7.95
CA ILE A 255 -17.98 1.40 -9.24
C ILE A 255 -18.07 2.52 -10.27
N GLN A 256 -18.69 3.65 -9.91
CA GLN A 256 -18.83 4.79 -10.82
C GLN A 256 -17.47 5.40 -11.19
N LEU A 257 -16.53 5.50 -10.25
CA LEU A 257 -15.16 5.91 -10.56
C LEU A 257 -14.50 4.96 -11.55
N LEU A 258 -14.63 3.65 -11.34
CA LEU A 258 -14.05 2.66 -12.22
C LEU A 258 -14.64 2.72 -13.64
N ASP A 259 -15.94 2.96 -13.79
CA ASP A 259 -16.58 3.18 -15.10
C ASP A 259 -15.94 4.36 -15.85
N ASN A 260 -15.75 5.49 -15.15
CA ASN A 260 -15.11 6.69 -15.70
C ASN A 260 -13.63 6.41 -16.05
N TYR A 261 -12.87 5.80 -15.14
CA TYR A 261 -11.46 5.47 -15.36
C TYR A 261 -11.27 4.50 -16.51
N TYR A 262 -12.08 3.44 -16.56
CA TYR A 262 -12.05 2.46 -17.63
C TYR A 262 -12.25 3.14 -18.99
N SER A 263 -13.26 4.01 -19.10
CA SER A 263 -13.51 4.77 -20.33
C SER A 263 -12.31 5.64 -20.73
N GLN A 264 -11.76 6.45 -19.81
CA GLN A 264 -10.65 7.35 -20.12
C GLN A 264 -9.34 6.64 -20.44
N ILE A 265 -9.08 5.49 -19.81
CA ILE A 265 -7.85 4.73 -20.02
C ILE A 265 -7.94 3.90 -21.31
N THR A 266 -9.06 3.23 -21.55
CA THR A 266 -9.15 2.23 -22.62
C THR A 266 -9.53 2.82 -23.97
N ARG A 267 -10.31 3.91 -24.04
CA ARG A 267 -10.72 4.52 -25.32
C ARG A 267 -9.54 4.94 -26.21
N PRO A 268 -8.48 5.61 -25.70
CA PRO A 268 -7.31 5.92 -26.52
C PRO A 268 -6.62 4.67 -27.09
N VAL A 269 -6.52 3.61 -26.29
CA VAL A 269 -5.91 2.33 -26.71
C VAL A 269 -6.79 1.59 -27.71
N GLN A 270 -8.11 1.60 -27.50
CA GLN A 270 -9.10 1.02 -28.40
C GLN A 270 -9.08 1.71 -29.77
N ARG A 271 -9.03 3.05 -29.80
CA ARG A 271 -8.86 3.79 -31.06
C ARG A 271 -7.55 3.44 -31.74
N ALA A 272 -6.45 3.36 -30.99
CA ALA A 272 -5.16 2.96 -31.53
C ALA A 272 -5.18 1.53 -32.10
N PHE A 273 -5.98 0.62 -31.54
CA PHE A 273 -6.19 -0.72 -32.09
C PHE A 273 -6.96 -0.69 -33.41
N GLU A 274 -8.06 0.07 -33.46
CA GLU A 274 -8.88 0.26 -34.67
C GLU A 274 -8.06 0.88 -35.81
N GLU A 275 -7.11 1.76 -35.48
CA GLU A 275 -6.16 2.36 -36.42
C GLU A 275 -4.94 1.48 -36.72
N GLY A 276 -4.82 0.29 -36.12
CA GLY A 276 -3.70 -0.64 -36.32
C GLY A 276 -2.37 -0.22 -35.68
N ARG A 277 -2.36 0.81 -34.83
CA ARG A 277 -1.17 1.30 -34.10
C ARG A 277 -0.80 0.43 -32.90
N THR A 278 -1.74 -0.36 -32.38
CA THR A 278 -1.48 -1.39 -31.37
C THR A 278 -2.24 -2.67 -31.69
N ARG A 279 -1.76 -3.81 -31.19
CA ARG A 279 -2.43 -5.11 -31.27
C ARG A 279 -3.36 -5.37 -30.08
N ILE A 280 -3.34 -4.49 -29.07
CA ILE A 280 -4.09 -4.68 -27.83
C ILE A 280 -5.51 -4.17 -28.02
N ASN A 281 -6.50 -5.05 -27.84
CA ASN A 281 -7.92 -4.75 -27.99
C ASN A 281 -8.64 -4.72 -26.63
N PRO A 282 -8.81 -3.54 -26.00
CA PRO A 282 -9.51 -3.43 -24.72
C PRO A 282 -10.94 -4.00 -24.73
N ALA A 283 -11.70 -3.81 -25.81
CA ALA A 283 -13.05 -4.36 -25.93
C ALA A 283 -13.04 -5.90 -25.93
N GLY A 284 -12.05 -6.51 -26.60
CA GLY A 284 -11.84 -7.95 -26.57
C GLY A 284 -11.48 -8.48 -25.17
N LEU A 285 -10.68 -7.73 -24.41
CA LEU A 285 -10.30 -8.09 -23.04
C LEU A 285 -11.48 -8.04 -22.06
N MET A 286 -12.49 -7.21 -22.34
CA MET A 286 -13.75 -7.14 -21.56
C MET A 286 -14.70 -8.30 -21.83
N ALA A 287 -14.61 -8.93 -23.00
CA ALA A 287 -15.48 -10.03 -23.42
C ALA A 287 -15.10 -11.37 -22.76
N VAL A 288 -14.94 -11.39 -21.44
CA VAL A 288 -14.66 -12.57 -20.63
C VAL A 288 -15.95 -13.20 -20.10
N ASP A 289 -15.99 -14.53 -20.09
CA ASP A 289 -17.06 -15.31 -19.49
C ASP A 289 -16.90 -15.42 -17.96
N ALA A 290 -17.89 -16.02 -17.30
CA ALA A 290 -17.87 -16.14 -15.84
C ALA A 290 -16.72 -17.03 -15.34
N ALA A 291 -16.40 -18.12 -16.06
CA ALA A 291 -15.35 -19.05 -15.68
C ALA A 291 -13.96 -18.40 -15.77
N GLY A 292 -13.65 -17.71 -16.87
CA GLY A 292 -12.39 -17.00 -17.05
C GLY A 292 -12.23 -15.83 -16.08
N LEU A 293 -13.33 -15.13 -15.75
CA LEU A 293 -13.31 -14.08 -14.73
C LEU A 293 -13.02 -14.66 -13.33
N HIS A 294 -13.68 -15.76 -12.97
CA HIS A 294 -13.46 -16.43 -11.68
C HIS A 294 -12.02 -16.94 -11.54
N ALA A 295 -11.49 -17.62 -12.55
CA ALA A 295 -10.11 -18.13 -12.54
C ALA A 295 -9.07 -17.00 -12.39
N PHE A 296 -9.30 -15.85 -13.02
CA PHE A 296 -8.44 -14.67 -12.86
C PHE A 296 -8.39 -14.19 -11.40
N TRP A 297 -9.55 -14.02 -10.76
CA TRP A 297 -9.61 -13.54 -9.38
C TRP A 297 -9.16 -14.59 -8.36
N GLU A 298 -9.36 -15.88 -8.63
CA GLU A 298 -8.80 -16.96 -7.81
C GLU A 298 -7.26 -16.93 -7.82
N ASN A 299 -6.66 -16.69 -9.00
CA ASN A 299 -5.21 -16.52 -9.09
C ASN A 299 -4.73 -15.26 -8.36
N ALA A 300 -5.42 -14.12 -8.54
CA ALA A 300 -5.12 -12.88 -7.83
C ALA A 300 -5.17 -13.07 -6.30
N GLN A 301 -6.16 -13.80 -5.78
CA GLN A 301 -6.28 -14.15 -4.36
C GLN A 301 -5.14 -15.04 -3.87
N LYS A 302 -4.70 -16.02 -4.67
CA LYS A 302 -3.54 -16.85 -4.34
C LYS A 302 -2.27 -16.01 -4.23
N MET A 303 -2.05 -15.11 -5.19
CA MET A 303 -0.91 -14.20 -5.19
C MET A 303 -0.93 -13.23 -4.01
N ASP A 304 -2.10 -12.69 -3.67
CA ASP A 304 -2.29 -11.80 -2.52
C ASP A 304 -1.86 -12.46 -1.21
N ARG A 305 -2.32 -13.70 -0.96
CA ARG A 305 -1.93 -14.49 0.22
C ARG A 305 -0.43 -14.77 0.31
N ILE A 306 0.26 -14.89 -0.83
CA ILE A 306 1.70 -15.16 -0.89
C ILE A 306 2.52 -13.87 -0.68
N THR A 307 2.04 -12.75 -1.23
CA THR A 307 2.78 -11.48 -1.27
C THR A 307 2.47 -10.53 -0.12
N GLY A 308 1.37 -10.77 0.60
CA GLY A 308 0.84 -9.84 1.61
C GLY A 308 0.05 -8.68 1.00
N GLY A 309 -0.41 -8.83 -0.24
CA GLY A 309 -1.17 -7.85 -0.99
C GLY A 309 -0.35 -6.75 -1.66
N ASP A 310 -1.03 -5.96 -2.51
CA ASP A 310 -0.41 -4.87 -3.27
C ASP A 310 -0.37 -3.60 -2.44
N LEU A 311 0.60 -3.47 -1.53
CA LEU A 311 0.66 -2.37 -0.55
C LEU A 311 1.35 -1.11 -1.07
N PHE A 312 2.09 -1.20 -2.18
CA PHE A 312 2.89 -0.08 -2.69
C PHE A 312 2.09 0.76 -3.68
N GLU A 313 2.13 2.07 -3.51
CA GLU A 313 1.53 3.03 -4.44
C GLU A 313 2.16 2.97 -5.84
N VAL A 314 1.38 3.37 -6.84
CA VAL A 314 1.85 3.62 -8.21
C VAL A 314 2.70 4.89 -8.22
N ARG A 315 4.01 4.72 -8.06
CA ARG A 315 4.98 5.83 -8.04
C ARG A 315 5.18 6.46 -9.41
N ASP A 316 5.62 7.72 -9.40
CA ASP A 316 5.86 8.53 -10.61
C ASP A 316 7.12 8.11 -11.39
N THR A 317 8.08 7.53 -10.68
CA THR A 317 9.34 7.06 -11.22
C THR A 317 9.73 5.76 -10.56
N ILE A 318 10.24 4.83 -11.34
CA ILE A 318 10.85 3.62 -10.80
C ILE A 318 12.21 4.02 -10.23
N GLU A 319 12.29 4.17 -8.91
CA GLU A 319 13.54 4.45 -8.23
C GLU A 319 14.53 3.32 -8.49
N LYS A 320 15.59 3.62 -9.25
CA LYS A 320 16.72 2.71 -9.36
C LYS A 320 17.23 2.45 -7.94
N PRO A 321 17.56 1.21 -7.57
CA PRO A 321 18.23 0.96 -6.31
C PRO A 321 19.51 1.78 -6.36
N THR A 322 19.61 2.80 -5.51
CA THR A 322 20.87 3.47 -5.25
C THR A 322 21.79 2.34 -4.81
N GLN A 323 22.80 2.01 -5.63
CA GLN A 323 23.93 1.25 -5.11
C GLN A 323 24.33 2.01 -3.84
N ARG A 324 24.25 1.35 -2.68
CA ARG A 324 24.76 1.92 -1.43
C ARG A 324 26.07 2.60 -1.77
N ALA A 325 26.18 3.90 -1.49
CA ALA A 325 27.38 4.66 -1.76
C ALA A 325 28.58 3.82 -1.29
N PRO A 326 29.61 3.60 -2.14
CA PRO A 326 30.78 2.86 -1.71
C PRO A 326 31.29 3.49 -0.42
N ARG A 327 31.43 2.69 0.64
CA ARG A 327 31.90 3.14 1.96
C ARG A 327 33.13 4.01 1.74
N SER A 328 33.13 5.24 2.26
CA SER A 328 34.27 6.13 2.15
C SER A 328 35.50 5.51 2.83
N PRO A 329 36.72 5.72 2.31
CA PRO A 329 37.95 5.16 2.86
C PRO A 329 38.16 5.52 4.34
N GLU A 330 37.66 6.67 4.78
CA GLU A 330 37.73 7.13 6.18
C GLU A 330 37.02 6.20 7.18
N GLN A 331 35.91 5.55 6.78
CA GLN A 331 35.22 4.57 7.64
C GLN A 331 36.01 3.25 7.77
N ARG A 332 36.91 2.93 6.83
CA ARG A 332 37.80 1.77 6.96
C ARG A 332 38.94 2.06 7.92
N GLU A 333 39.48 3.27 7.91
CA GLU A 333 40.60 3.65 8.79
C GLU A 333 40.18 3.74 10.26
N GLN A 334 38.94 4.18 10.55
CA GLN A 334 38.41 4.20 11.93
C GLN A 334 38.19 2.79 12.52
N LEU A 335 37.91 1.78 11.70
CA LEU A 335 37.78 0.40 12.17
C LEU A 335 39.14 -0.24 12.44
N ILE A 336 40.16 0.10 11.65
CA ILE A 336 41.53 -0.36 11.87
C ILE A 336 42.12 0.28 13.12
N SER A 337 41.88 1.57 13.35
CA SER A 337 42.31 2.25 14.59
C SER A 337 41.56 1.72 15.81
N GLY A 338 40.25 1.46 15.71
CA GLY A 338 39.46 0.85 16.79
C GLY A 338 39.95 -0.57 17.16
N ALA A 339 40.31 -1.39 16.19
CA ALA A 339 40.87 -2.72 16.43
C ALA A 339 42.28 -2.66 17.05
N LEU A 340 43.11 -1.70 16.63
CA LEU A 340 44.47 -1.52 17.18
C LEU A 340 44.43 -1.09 18.65
N TRP A 341 43.56 -0.13 19.00
CA TRP A 341 43.38 0.29 20.40
C TRP A 341 42.73 -0.80 21.26
N GLY A 342 41.85 -1.62 20.68
CA GLY A 342 41.30 -2.80 21.34
C GLY A 342 42.38 -3.82 21.73
N ALA A 343 43.35 -4.09 20.85
CA ALA A 343 44.46 -4.99 21.12
C ALA A 343 45.41 -4.46 22.21
N VAL A 344 45.70 -3.15 22.20
CA VAL A 344 46.51 -2.50 23.25
C VAL A 344 45.79 -2.57 24.61
N GLY A 345 44.48 -2.33 24.65
CA GLY A 345 43.69 -2.42 25.88
C GLY A 345 43.72 -3.81 26.52
N VAL A 346 43.61 -4.88 25.71
CA VAL A 346 43.68 -6.27 26.20
C VAL A 346 45.07 -6.61 26.76
N MET A 347 46.14 -6.10 26.12
CA MET A 347 47.52 -6.37 26.54
C MET A 347 47.86 -5.69 27.87
N VAL A 348 47.39 -4.46 28.10
CA VAL A 348 47.55 -3.76 29.40
C VAL A 348 46.80 -4.50 30.51
N ILE A 349 45.57 -4.96 30.26
CA ILE A 349 44.80 -5.73 31.25
C ILE A 349 45.52 -7.04 31.59
N ALA A 350 46.09 -7.74 30.60
CA ALA A 350 46.83 -8.97 30.84
C ALA A 350 48.09 -8.74 31.71
N ILE A 351 48.82 -7.64 31.51
CA ILE A 351 49.98 -7.28 32.34
C ILE A 351 49.55 -6.97 33.77
N VAL A 352 48.46 -6.21 33.97
CA VAL A 352 47.95 -5.88 35.31
C VAL A 352 47.48 -7.13 36.05
N VAL A 353 46.74 -8.01 35.36
CA VAL A 353 46.29 -9.29 35.95
C VAL A 353 47.47 -10.20 36.25
N GLY A 354 48.45 -10.31 35.34
CA GLY A 354 49.67 -11.09 35.56
C GLY A 354 50.53 -10.57 36.72
N GLY A 355 50.67 -9.24 36.84
CA GLY A 355 51.35 -8.59 37.95
C GLY A 355 50.65 -8.82 39.29
N PHE A 356 49.32 -8.74 39.32
CA PHE A 356 48.53 -9.02 40.52
C PHE A 356 48.64 -10.49 40.96
N TRP A 357 48.72 -11.42 40.01
CA TRP A 357 48.90 -12.86 40.30
C TRP A 357 50.28 -13.17 40.89
N LEU A 358 51.34 -12.51 40.42
CA LEU A 358 52.69 -12.68 40.97
C LEU A 358 52.82 -12.11 42.40
N VAL A 359 52.19 -10.97 42.69
CA VAL A 359 52.20 -10.38 44.04
C VAL A 359 51.38 -11.20 45.03
N THR A 360 50.27 -11.81 44.60
CA THR A 360 49.48 -12.71 45.44
C THR A 360 50.16 -14.06 45.66
N ALA A 361 50.84 -14.62 44.64
CA ALA A 361 51.63 -15.85 44.79
C ALA A 361 52.84 -15.67 45.74
N ALA A 362 53.48 -14.50 45.76
CA ALA A 362 54.56 -14.19 46.69
C ALA A 362 54.10 -14.13 48.17
N ASN A 363 52.82 -13.84 48.42
CA ASN A 363 52.24 -13.75 49.77
C ASN A 363 51.75 -15.09 50.35
N LEU A 364 51.67 -16.18 49.55
CA LEU A 364 51.25 -17.51 50.01
C LEU A 364 52.38 -18.39 50.57
N SER A 365 53.63 -17.90 50.59
CA SER A 365 54.81 -18.66 51.03
C SER A 365 55.38 -18.19 52.38
N ARG A 366 54.54 -18.07 53.43
CA ARG A 366 54.99 -17.97 54.84
C ARG A 366 54.38 -19.10 55.68
N PRO A 367 55.17 -19.85 56.49
CA PRO A 367 54.70 -21.05 57.20
C PRO A 367 53.91 -20.78 58.49
N ARG A 368 53.10 -21.79 58.83
CA ARG A 368 52.06 -21.92 59.88
C ARG A 368 52.50 -21.71 61.33
N HIS A 369 51.56 -21.25 62.16
CA HIS A 369 51.43 -21.67 63.57
C HIS A 369 50.05 -22.31 63.83
N ALA A 370 50.04 -23.35 64.67
CA ALA A 370 48.91 -24.24 64.97
C ALA A 370 48.17 -23.86 66.27
N PRO A 371 46.91 -24.28 66.46
CA PRO A 371 46.32 -24.45 67.79
C PRO A 371 45.73 -25.87 68.05
N PRO A 372 45.43 -26.20 69.33
CA PRO A 372 45.34 -27.58 69.84
C PRO A 372 43.92 -28.19 69.86
N SER A 373 43.79 -29.33 70.56
CA SER A 373 43.04 -30.55 70.22
C SER A 373 41.71 -30.85 70.94
N ARG A 374 40.75 -31.41 70.16
CA ARG A 374 39.74 -32.52 70.42
C ARG A 374 38.66 -32.37 71.54
N PRO A 375 37.58 -33.22 71.61
CA PRO A 375 37.13 -34.36 70.77
C PRO A 375 35.59 -34.54 70.43
N ARG A 376 35.33 -35.23 69.29
CA ARG A 376 34.37 -36.35 68.95
C ARG A 376 32.98 -36.58 69.63
N ARG A 377 31.96 -36.86 68.80
CA ARG A 377 31.03 -38.05 68.84
C ARG A 377 30.25 -38.22 67.49
N ARG A 378 30.50 -39.29 66.70
CA ARG A 378 29.67 -40.50 66.34
C ARG A 378 28.27 -40.19 65.76
N LYS A 379 27.89 -40.40 64.48
CA LYS A 379 27.75 -41.58 63.54
C LYS A 379 26.70 -42.66 63.90
N CYS A 380 25.66 -42.80 63.05
CA CYS A 380 25.12 -44.02 62.37
C CYS A 380 23.77 -43.67 61.67
N ALA A 381 23.56 -43.77 60.35
CA ALA A 381 23.48 -44.92 59.40
C ALA A 381 22.11 -45.65 59.45
N LYS A 382 21.21 -45.46 58.46
CA LYS A 382 20.95 -46.28 57.22
C LYS A 382 19.91 -47.43 57.47
N PRO A 383 19.36 -48.17 56.46
CA PRO A 383 19.00 -47.90 55.04
C PRO A 383 17.69 -48.65 54.54
N VAL A 384 17.13 -48.36 53.33
CA VAL A 384 17.06 -49.18 52.07
C VAL A 384 15.94 -50.24 51.89
N LEU A 385 15.14 -50.06 50.80
CA LEU A 385 14.53 -51.00 49.80
C LEU A 385 13.63 -52.18 50.29
N ALA A 386 12.65 -52.76 49.57
CA ALA A 386 12.30 -52.84 48.15
C ALA A 386 10.89 -53.49 47.94
N ARG A 387 10.37 -53.42 46.70
CA ARG A 387 9.54 -54.45 45.96
C ARG A 387 8.10 -54.74 46.44
N ASP A 388 7.14 -55.15 45.61
CA ASP A 388 7.00 -55.39 44.16
C ASP A 388 5.49 -55.41 43.80
N ALA A 389 5.21 -55.40 42.49
CA ALA A 389 3.96 -55.59 41.75
C ALA A 389 2.86 -56.50 42.39
N ASN A 390 1.57 -56.27 42.12
CA ASN A 390 0.88 -56.67 40.88
C ASN A 390 -0.67 -56.60 41.00
N ALA A 391 -1.29 -56.23 39.86
CA ALA A 391 -2.57 -56.66 39.26
C ALA A 391 -3.95 -56.66 39.96
N ASP A 392 -4.93 -56.35 39.12
CA ASP A 392 -6.39 -56.58 39.15
C ASP A 392 -7.22 -55.82 40.18
N GLY A 393 -8.24 -55.03 39.83
CA GLY A 393 -9.07 -55.00 38.64
C GLY A 393 -10.52 -55.24 39.05
N ARG A 394 -11.37 -54.20 38.98
CA ARG A 394 -12.77 -54.21 38.45
C ARG A 394 -13.74 -53.26 39.17
N HIS A 395 -14.50 -52.61 38.28
CA HIS A 395 -15.90 -52.18 38.34
C HIS A 395 -16.29 -51.09 39.35
N LEU A 396 -16.65 -49.87 38.89
CA LEU A 396 -17.88 -49.42 38.20
C LEU A 396 -19.11 -49.34 39.11
N GLY A 397 -19.59 -48.11 39.27
CA GLY A 397 -20.86 -47.69 39.88
C GLY A 397 -20.68 -46.29 40.46
N ARG A 398 -20.91 -45.21 39.69
CA ARG A 398 -22.18 -44.44 39.65
C ARG A 398 -22.75 -44.19 41.04
N GLU A 399 -22.72 -42.92 41.46
CA GLU A 399 -23.92 -42.07 41.57
C GLU A 399 -23.60 -40.68 41.02
#